data_AF-A0A8G0KXC1-F1
#
_entry.id   AF-A0A8G0KXC1-F1
#
_cell.length_a   1.000
_cell.length_b   1.000
_cell.length_c   1.000
_cell.angle_alpha   90.00
_cell.angle_beta   90.00
_cell.angle_gamma   90.00
#
_symmetry.space_group_name_H-M   'P 1'
#
loop_
_entity.id
_entity.type
_entity.pdbx_description
1 polymer ?
#
loop_
_entity_poly.entity_id
_entity_poly.type
_entity_poly.pdbx_seq_one_letter_code
_entity_poly.pdbx_strand_id
1 'polypeptide(L)'
;MSQTDLASQLGIHKNVLGRYERNEVYPSIDLARKIADILDVSLDYLTGKDDVQIDKDTSSRILEVSKFEEADRNHIFSVIDAFIAKRKIQSIM
;
A
#
# COMPACT_ATOMS: atom_id res chain seq x y z
N MET A 1 -8.58 -4.02 15.89
CA MET A 1 -8.78 -2.61 16.31
C MET A 1 -10.25 -2.27 16.17
N SER A 2 -10.89 -1.64 17.16
CA SER A 2 -12.28 -1.17 17.01
C SER A 2 -12.34 0.20 16.32
N GLN A 3 -13.51 0.58 15.78
CA GLN A 3 -13.73 1.93 15.23
C GLN A 3 -13.53 3.03 16.28
N THR A 4 -13.89 2.75 17.53
CA THR A 4 -13.70 3.70 18.64
C THR A 4 -12.22 3.95 18.89
N ASP A 5 -11.41 2.89 18.86
CA ASP A 5 -9.95 2.99 19.05
C ASP A 5 -9.30 3.74 17.89
N LEU A 6 -9.66 3.41 16.66
CA LEU A 6 -9.14 4.07 15.46
C LEU A 6 -9.50 5.57 15.45
N ALA A 7 -10.76 5.90 15.72
CA ALA A 7 -11.20 7.30 15.80
C ALA A 7 -10.45 8.08 16.88
N SER A 8 -10.19 7.45 18.03
CA SER A 8 -9.40 8.04 19.13
C SER A 8 -7.95 8.31 18.71
N GLN A 9 -7.29 7.36 18.03
CA GLN A 9 -5.92 7.54 17.52
C GLN A 9 -5.84 8.64 16.44
N LEU A 10 -6.89 8.80 15.65
CA LEU A 10 -7.00 9.83 14.61
C LEU A 10 -7.39 11.21 15.16
N GLY A 11 -7.79 11.31 16.43
CA GLY A 11 -8.29 12.55 17.02
C GLY A 11 -9.63 13.01 16.43
N ILE A 12 -10.46 12.07 15.97
CA ILE A 12 -11.78 12.35 15.39
C ILE A 12 -12.90 11.66 16.18
N HIS A 13 -14.12 12.17 16.07
CA HIS A 13 -15.27 11.50 16.67
C HIS A 13 -15.62 10.21 15.91
N LYS A 14 -16.03 9.14 16.61
CA LYS A 14 -16.40 7.84 16.00
C LYS A 14 -17.40 7.99 14.85
N ASN A 15 -18.40 8.87 15.01
CA ASN A 15 -19.38 9.14 13.94
C ASN A 15 -18.72 9.64 12.66
N VAL A 16 -17.66 10.46 12.75
CA VAL A 16 -16.91 10.95 11.57
C VAL A 16 -16.24 9.79 10.85
N LEU A 17 -15.57 8.90 11.59
CA LEU A 17 -14.99 7.68 11.02
C LEU A 17 -16.05 6.83 10.30
N GLY A 18 -17.23 6.66 10.92
CA GLY A 18 -18.33 5.92 10.30
C GLY A 18 -18.85 6.56 9.01
N ARG A 19 -18.79 7.89 8.88
CA ARG A 19 -19.15 8.57 7.61
C ARG A 19 -18.15 8.27 6.51
N TYR A 20 -16.87 8.08 6.83
CA TYR A 20 -15.85 7.66 5.87
C TYR A 20 -16.10 6.24 5.37
N GLU A 21 -16.36 5.30 6.27
CA GLU A 21 -16.61 3.90 5.90
C GLU A 21 -17.89 3.70 5.08
N ARG A 22 -18.88 4.58 5.25
CA ARG A 22 -20.13 4.58 4.46
C ARG A 22 -20.06 5.44 3.20
N ASN A 23 -18.88 5.99 2.86
CA ASN A 23 -18.68 6.87 1.71
C ASN A 23 -19.58 8.13 1.69
N GLU A 24 -20.03 8.59 2.86
CA GLU A 24 -20.85 9.81 2.99
C GLU A 24 -19.98 11.09 2.96
N VAL A 25 -18.71 10.96 3.38
CA VAL A 25 -17.69 12.01 3.39
C VAL A 25 -16.34 11.36 3.08
N TYR A 26 -15.45 12.10 2.42
CA TYR A 26 -14.08 11.67 2.22
C TYR A 26 -13.14 12.32 3.26
N PRO A 27 -12.19 11.56 3.82
CA PRO A 27 -11.15 12.12 4.69
C PRO A 27 -10.26 13.10 3.89
N SER A 28 -9.63 14.04 4.59
CA SER A 28 -8.52 14.80 3.99
C SER A 28 -7.35 13.87 3.68
N ILE A 29 -6.44 14.29 2.78
CA ILE A 29 -5.25 13.49 2.43
C ILE A 29 -4.41 13.16 3.66
N ASP A 30 -4.21 14.11 4.58
CA ASP A 30 -3.44 13.86 5.80
C ASP A 30 -4.13 12.82 6.70
N LEU A 31 -5.47 12.85 6.79
CA LEU A 31 -6.21 11.89 7.58
C LEU A 31 -6.22 10.50 6.93
N ALA A 32 -6.37 10.43 5.61
CA ALA A 32 -6.25 9.17 4.85
C ALA A 32 -4.86 8.55 5.02
N ARG A 33 -3.80 9.35 4.96
CA ARG A 33 -2.42 8.90 5.23
C ARG A 33 -2.29 8.35 6.65
N LYS A 34 -2.79 9.06 7.67
CA LYS A 34 -2.77 8.57 9.06
C LYS A 34 -3.55 7.26 9.24
N ILE A 35 -4.70 7.12 8.58
CA ILE A 35 -5.46 5.87 8.59
C ILE A 35 -4.61 4.73 8.01
N ALA A 36 -3.95 4.97 6.87
CA ALA A 36 -3.07 3.99 6.23
C ALA A 36 -1.91 3.59 7.14
N ASP A 37 -1.25 4.56 7.78
CA ASP A 37 -0.14 4.33 8.72
C ASP A 37 -0.59 3.51 9.95
N ILE A 38 -1.76 3.81 10.54
CA ILE A 38 -2.29 3.09 11.72
C ILE A 38 -2.70 1.66 11.36
N LEU A 39 -3.32 1.47 10.19
CA LEU A 39 -3.74 0.16 9.71
C LEU A 39 -2.59 -0.67 9.13
N ASP A 40 -1.40 -0.06 9.05
CA ASP A 40 -0.22 -0.62 8.43
C ASP A 40 -0.44 -1.09 6.99
N VAL A 41 -1.07 -0.23 6.18
CA VAL A 41 -1.36 -0.47 4.76
C VAL A 41 -0.88 0.69 3.89
N SER A 42 -0.75 0.47 2.57
CA SER A 42 -0.49 1.58 1.65
C SER A 42 -1.74 2.43 1.45
N LEU A 43 -1.55 3.71 1.09
CA LEU A 43 -2.68 4.58 0.72
C LEU A 43 -3.39 4.07 -0.54
N ASP A 44 -2.65 3.49 -1.48
CA ASP A 44 -3.22 2.91 -2.69
C ASP A 44 -4.12 1.71 -2.36
N TYR A 45 -3.73 0.86 -1.41
CA TYR A 45 -4.59 -0.21 -0.91
C TYR A 45 -5.81 0.34 -0.15
N LEU A 46 -5.61 1.32 0.73
CA LEU A 46 -6.71 1.94 1.50
C LEU A 46 -7.78 2.57 0.60
N THR A 47 -7.38 3.14 -0.53
CA THR A 47 -8.27 3.80 -1.48
C THR A 47 -8.84 2.86 -2.54
N GLY A 48 -8.43 1.59 -2.55
CA GLY A 48 -8.85 0.59 -3.54
C GLY A 48 -8.23 0.81 -4.93
N LYS A 49 -7.10 1.52 -5.02
CA LYS A 49 -6.34 1.66 -6.28
C LYS A 49 -5.57 0.38 -6.60
N ASP A 50 -5.05 -0.29 -5.57
CA ASP A 50 -4.36 -1.56 -5.67
C ASP A 50 -5.12 -2.64 -4.88
N ASP A 51 -5.32 -3.81 -5.48
CA ASP A 51 -5.95 -4.97 -4.82
C ASP A 51 -4.98 -5.74 -3.91
N VAL A 52 -3.68 -5.44 -4.02
CA VAL A 52 -2.62 -6.14 -3.29
C VAL A 52 -1.81 -5.14 -2.49
N GLN A 53 -1.73 -5.38 -1.18
CA GLN A 53 -0.84 -4.64 -0.32
C GLN A 53 0.61 -5.11 -0.51
N ILE A 54 1.50 -4.18 -0.83
CA ILE A 54 2.95 -4.43 -0.79
C ILE A 54 3.37 -4.48 0.68
N ASP A 55 3.98 -5.59 1.11
CA ASP A 55 4.50 -5.70 2.46
C ASP A 55 5.74 -4.80 2.65
N LYS A 56 6.02 -4.45 3.91
CA LYS A 56 7.12 -3.53 4.26
C LYS A 56 8.49 -4.02 3.82
N ASP A 57 8.76 -5.33 3.85
CA ASP A 57 10.06 -5.88 3.46
C ASP A 57 10.27 -5.72 1.95
N THR A 58 9.27 -6.11 1.15
CA THR A 58 9.29 -5.91 -0.30
C THR A 58 9.43 -4.43 -0.66
N SER A 59 8.62 -3.56 -0.05
CA SER A 59 8.66 -2.12 -0.30
C SER A 59 10.04 -1.53 0.00
N SER A 60 10.64 -1.89 1.15
CA SER A 60 11.97 -1.41 1.56
C SER A 60 13.06 -1.82 0.56
N ARG A 61 13.04 -3.08 0.08
CA ARG A 61 13.99 -3.55 -0.94
C ARG A 61 13.85 -2.79 -2.25
N ILE A 62 12.63 -2.57 -2.73
CA ILE A 62 12.38 -1.83 -3.97
C ILE A 62 12.83 -0.37 -3.84
N LEU A 63 12.60 0.26 -2.68
CA LEU A 63 13.10 1.60 -2.40
C LEU A 63 14.63 1.68 -2.43
N GLU A 64 15.34 0.70 -1.86
CA GLU A 64 16.80 0.65 -1.96
C GLU A 64 17.27 0.47 -3.41
N VAL A 65 16.66 -0.44 -4.16
CA VAL A 65 16.98 -0.64 -5.60
C VAL A 65 16.75 0.64 -6.41
N SER A 66 15.74 1.44 -6.06
CA SER A 66 15.45 2.71 -6.75
C SER A 66 16.59 3.74 -6.64
N LYS A 67 17.44 3.63 -5.61
CA LYS A 67 18.58 4.53 -5.36
C LYS A 67 19.85 4.13 -6.10
N PHE A 68 19.87 2.95 -6.73
CA PHE A 68 21.05 2.44 -7.43
C PHE A 68 21.30 3.20 -8.74
N GLU A 69 22.52 3.09 -9.26
CA GLU A 69 22.83 3.54 -10.61
C GLU A 69 21.93 2.85 -11.63
N GLU A 70 21.64 3.55 -12.74
CA GLU A 70 20.71 3.07 -13.75
C GLU A 70 21.11 1.69 -14.31
N ALA A 71 22.40 1.47 -14.52
CA ALA A 71 22.91 0.17 -14.98
C ALA A 71 22.55 -0.96 -14.01
N ASP A 72 22.84 -0.81 -12.72
CA ASP A 72 22.57 -1.84 -11.71
C ASP A 72 21.07 -2.08 -11.52
N ARG A 73 20.27 -1.00 -11.49
CA ARG A 73 18.81 -1.08 -11.41
C ARG A 73 18.22 -1.86 -12.60
N ASN A 74 18.71 -1.62 -13.81
CA ASN A 74 18.24 -2.30 -15.02
C ASN A 74 18.58 -3.80 -15.01
N HIS A 75 19.74 -4.19 -14.46
CA HIS A 75 20.07 -5.61 -14.28
C HIS A 75 19.10 -6.30 -13.32
N ILE A 76 18.78 -5.66 -12.19
CA ILE A 76 17.82 -6.20 -11.22
C ILE A 76 16.44 -6.37 -11.84
N PHE A 77 15.96 -5.35 -12.58
CA PHE A 77 14.68 -5.43 -13.27
C PHE A 77 14.65 -6.54 -14.32
N SER A 78 15.74 -6.74 -15.06
CA SER A 78 15.84 -7.84 -16.03
C SER A 78 15.69 -9.21 -15.37
N VAL A 79 16.26 -9.40 -14.17
CA VAL A 79 16.10 -10.64 -13.40
C VAL A 79 14.65 -10.80 -12.95
N ILE A 80 14.04 -9.75 -12.38
CA ILE A 80 12.64 -9.77 -11.95
C ILE A 80 11.71 -10.13 -13.12
N ASP A 81 11.88 -9.49 -14.27
CA ASP A 81 11.07 -9.72 -15.47
C ASP A 81 11.20 -11.16 -15.97
N ALA A 82 12.42 -11.71 -15.97
CA ALA A 82 12.66 -13.10 -16.35
C ALA A 82 11.90 -14.09 -15.44
N PHE A 83 11.88 -13.85 -14.13
CA PHE A 83 11.13 -14.68 -13.18
C PHE A 83 9.62 -14.52 -13.33
N ILE A 84 9.12 -13.29 -13.53
CA ILE A 84 7.69 -13.03 -13.79
C ILE A 84 7.24 -13.76 -15.06
N ALA A 85 7.99 -13.63 -16.15
CA ALA A 85 7.70 -14.31 -17.41
C ALA A 85 7.67 -15.83 -17.23
N LYS A 86 8.68 -16.40 -16.56
CA LYS A 86 8.74 -17.85 -16.27
C LYS A 86 7.49 -18.33 -15.52
N ARG A 87 7.03 -17.59 -14.50
CA ARG A 87 5.85 -17.99 -13.71
C ARG A 87 4.55 -17.87 -14.49
N LYS A 88 4.38 -16.81 -15.30
CA LYS A 88 3.20 -16.66 -16.17
C LYS A 88 3.08 -17.77 -17.21
N ILE A 89 4.21 -18.21 -17.79
CA ILE A 89 4.23 -19.33 -18.73
C ILE A 89 3.84 -20.64 -18.01
N GLN A 90 4.39 -20.88 -16.82
CA GLN A 90 4.06 -22.05 -16.00
C GLN A 90 2.60 -22.12 -15.56
N SER A 91 1.90 -21.00 -15.41
CA SER A 91 0.48 -21.00 -15.01
C SER A 91 -0.50 -21.31 -16.14
N ILE A 92 -0.03 -21.30 -17.40
CA ILE A 92 -0.87 -21.54 -18.59
C ILE A 92 -0.71 -22.99 -19.12
N MET A 93 0.42 -23.64 -18.81
CA MET A 93 0.66 -25.06 -19.11
C MET A 93 0.07 -25.95 -18.02
#